data_AF-A0A2V8GCL3-F1
#
_entry.id   AF-A0A2V8GCL3-F1
#
_cell.length_a   1.000
_cell.length_b   1.000
_cell.length_c   1.000
_cell.angle_alpha   90.00
_cell.angle_beta   90.00
_cell.angle_gamma   90.00
#
_symmetry.space_group_name_H-M   'P 1'
#
loop_
_entity.id
_entity.type
_entity.pdbx_description
1 polymer ?
#
loop_
_entity_poly.entity_id
_entity_poly.type
_entity_poly.pdbx_seq_one_letter_code
_entity_poly.pdbx_strand_id
1 'polypeptide(L)' 'KTVVLPELNTQDLSELPAEVRKDMTFVPARTLEDVLRVALPETAVAGAPALSGPVADTGTAAAAPRAARTRDNRENSPQR' A
#
# COMPACT_ATOMS: atom_id res chain seq x y z
N LYS A 1 23.34 7.41 -2.01
CA LYS A 1 22.54 6.66 -1.00
C LYS A 1 21.08 6.62 -1.46
N THR A 2 20.36 5.52 -1.29
CA THR A 2 18.97 5.39 -1.78
C THR A 2 17.98 5.44 -0.62
N VAL A 3 16.92 6.22 -0.77
CA VAL A 3 15.84 6.36 0.22
C VAL A 3 14.52 6.06 -0.48
N VAL A 4 13.76 5.13 0.09
CA VAL A 4 12.41 4.81 -0.36
C VAL A 4 11.44 5.53 0.57
N LEU A 5 10.47 6.28 0.01
CA LEU A 5 9.49 7.03 0.76
C LEU A 5 8.07 6.87 0.18
N PRO A 6 7.00 7.11 0.96
CA PRO A 6 5.65 7.15 0.42
C PRO A 6 5.51 8.23 -0.65
N GLU A 7 4.75 7.95 -1.72
CA GLU A 7 4.56 8.91 -2.82
C GLU A 7 4.07 10.28 -2.35
N LEU A 8 3.16 10.31 -1.38
CA LEU A 8 2.58 11.56 -0.86
C LEU A 8 3.63 12.46 -0.19
N ASN A 9 4.74 11.90 0.30
CA ASN A 9 5.84 12.63 0.92
C ASN A 9 6.84 13.20 -0.11
N THR A 10 6.61 13.03 -1.41
CA THR A 10 7.49 13.61 -2.45
C THR A 10 7.50 15.14 -2.39
N GLN A 11 6.42 15.76 -1.92
CA GLN A 11 6.31 17.22 -1.76
C GLN A 11 7.33 17.75 -0.73
N ASP A 12 7.59 16.97 0.32
CA ASP A 12 8.52 17.30 1.41
C ASP A 12 9.98 17.37 0.92
N LEU A 13 10.30 16.74 -0.23
CA LEU A 13 11.64 16.79 -0.82
C LEU A 13 12.04 18.22 -1.23
N SER A 14 11.07 19.09 -1.50
CA SER A 14 11.34 20.49 -1.86
C SER A 14 11.95 21.30 -0.71
N GLU A 15 11.67 20.91 0.54
CA GLU A 15 12.20 21.53 1.76
C GLU A 15 13.65 21.13 2.05
N LEU A 16 14.13 20.05 1.44
CA LEU A 16 15.50 19.58 1.66
C LEU A 16 16.53 20.51 0.98
N PRO A 17 17.68 20.79 1.63
CA PRO A 17 18.78 21.52 1.02
C PRO A 17 19.25 20.87 -0.29
N ALA A 18 19.69 21.68 -1.25
CA ALA A 18 20.10 21.22 -2.57
C ALA A 18 21.26 20.20 -2.52
N GLU A 19 22.15 20.33 -1.54
CA GLU A 19 23.26 19.39 -1.32
C GLU A 19 22.73 17.97 -1.06
N VAL A 20 21.76 17.85 -0.15
CA VAL A 20 21.16 16.57 0.25
C VAL A 20 20.34 15.97 -0.89
N ARG A 21 19.59 16.80 -1.62
CA ARG A 21 18.82 16.35 -2.78
C ARG A 21 19.68 15.78 -3.91
N LYS A 22 20.89 16.30 -4.09
CA LYS A 22 21.80 15.87 -5.15
C LYS A 22 22.63 14.64 -4.75
N ASP A 23 22.97 14.49 -3.47
CA ASP A 23 23.74 13.34 -2.96
C ASP A 23 22.89 12.06 -2.84
N MET A 24 21.56 12.19 -2.83
CA MET A 24 20.64 11.09 -2.54
C MET A 24 19.70 10.76 -3.71
N THR A 25 19.34 9.49 -3.80
CA THR A 25 18.34 8.98 -4.76
C THR A 25 17.06 8.68 -4.00
N PHE A 26 16.01 9.44 -4.27
CA PHE A 26 14.69 9.26 -3.67
C PHE A 26 13.79 8.44 -4.59
N VAL A 27 13.22 7.36 -4.06
CA VAL A 27 12.32 6.45 -4.79
C VAL A 27 10.94 6.50 -4.14
N PRO A 28 9.94 7.09 -4.79
CA PRO A 28 8.57 7.07 -4.28
C PRO A 28 7.96 5.68 -4.42
N ALA A 29 7.27 5.22 -3.38
CA ALA A 29 6.56 3.95 -3.33
C ALA A 29 5.07 4.18 -3.04
N ARG A 30 4.20 3.48 -3.77
CA ARG A 30 2.74 3.50 -3.53
C ARG A 30 2.30 2.32 -2.69
N THR A 31 2.93 1.16 -2.88
CA THR A 31 2.56 -0.08 -2.20
C THR A 31 3.79 -0.76 -1.60
N LEU A 32 3.56 -1.80 -0.79
CA LEU A 32 4.63 -2.58 -0.18
C LEU A 32 5.50 -3.28 -1.24
N GLU A 33 4.88 -3.73 -2.34
CA GLU A 33 5.57 -4.41 -3.44
C GLU A 33 6.62 -3.51 -4.09
N ASP A 34 6.35 -2.21 -4.20
CA ASP A 34 7.31 -1.23 -4.71
C ASP A 34 8.55 -1.14 -3.81
N VAL A 35 8.34 -1.14 -2.49
CA VAL A 35 9.44 -1.12 -1.51
C VAL A 35 10.26 -2.41 -1.60
N LEU A 36 9.58 -3.56 -1.65
CA LEU A 36 10.24 -4.86 -1.73
C LEU A 36 11.09 -4.98 -3.00
N ARG A 37 10.60 -4.53 -4.15
CA ARG A 37 11.35 -4.54 -5.42
C ARG A 37 12.65 -3.72 -5.34
N VAL A 38 12.62 -2.60 -4.63
CA VAL A 38 13.78 -1.70 -4.52
C VAL A 38 14.76 -2.17 -3.44
N ALA A 39 14.24 -2.73 -2.34
CA ALA A 39 15.04 -3.14 -1.20
C ALA A 39 15.66 -4.54 -1.32
N LEU A 40 15.06 -5.45 -2.11
CA LEU A 40 15.50 -6.83 -2.26
C LEU A 40 16.17 -7.04 -3.64
N PRO A 41 17.51 -7.14 -3.72
CA PRO A 41 18.19 -7.53 -4.95
C PRO A 41 17.81 -8.96 -5.36
N GLU A 42 17.69 -9.23 -6.66
CA GLU A 42 17.13 -10.48 -7.25
C GLU A 42 17.79 -11.79 -6.77
N THR A 43 18.96 -11.71 -6.13
CA THR A 43 19.60 -12.84 -5.46
C THR A 43 18.75 -13.44 -4.33
N ALA A 44 17.76 -12.71 -3.80
CA ALA A 44 16.85 -13.21 -2.76
C ALA A 44 15.84 -14.26 -3.26
N VAL A 45 15.72 -14.49 -4.58
CA VAL A 45 14.76 -15.44 -5.18
C VAL A 45 15.44 -16.75 -5.63
N ALA A 46 16.66 -17.04 -5.18
CA ALA A 46 17.28 -18.35 -5.37
C ALA A 46 16.80 -19.34 -4.29
N GLY A 47 15.51 -19.73 -4.29
CA GLY A 47 15.06 -20.79 -3.36
C GLY A 47 13.57 -21.04 -3.13
N ALA A 48 12.65 -20.34 -3.79
CA ALA A 48 11.22 -20.64 -3.63
C ALA A 48 10.71 -21.46 -4.83
N PRO A 49 10.48 -22.77 -4.71
CA PRO A 49 9.78 -23.51 -5.74
C PRO A 49 8.37 -22.94 -5.88
N ALA A 50 7.99 -22.61 -7.12
CA ALA A 50 6.67 -22.15 -7.47
C ALA A 50 5.61 -23.11 -6.89
N LEU A 51 4.74 -22.58 -6.03
CA LEU A 51 3.53 -23.26 -5.62
C LEU A 51 2.55 -23.30 -6.81
N SER A 52 2.84 -24.17 -7.77
CA SER A 52 1.88 -24.59 -8.79
C SER A 52 1.12 -25.80 -8.26
N GLY A 53 0.03 -25.53 -7.54
CA GLY A 53 -1.02 -26.50 -7.27
C GLY A 53 -2.37 -25.88 -7.63
N PRO A 54 -3.31 -26.62 -8.24
CA PRO A 54 -4.64 -26.09 -8.53
C PRO A 54 -5.35 -25.83 -7.20
N VAL A 55 -5.69 -24.57 -6.92
CA VAL A 55 -6.60 -24.22 -5.84
C VAL A 55 -7.98 -24.76 -6.21
N ALA A 56 -8.37 -25.86 -5.56
CA ALA A 56 -9.71 -26.40 -5.65
C ALA A 56 -10.67 -25.41 -4.98
N ASP A 57 -11.39 -24.67 -5.83
CA ASP A 57 -12.68 -24.06 -5.51
C ASP A 57 -13.56 -25.08 -4.79
N THR A 58 -13.80 -24.86 -3.50
CA THR A 58 -14.87 -25.57 -2.77
C THR A 58 -15.88 -24.53 -2.38
N GLY A 59 -17.00 -24.57 -3.11
CA GLY A 59 -17.99 -23.53 -3.13
C GLY A 59 -18.83 -23.39 -1.86
N THR A 60 -19.58 -22.28 -1.88
CA THR A 60 -21.00 -22.19 -1.51
C THR A 60 -21.37 -22.40 -0.04
N ALA A 61 -21.60 -21.26 0.64
CA ALA A 61 -22.63 -21.16 1.66
C ALA A 61 -23.44 -19.86 1.49
N ALA A 62 -24.54 -20.00 0.74
CA ALA A 62 -25.87 -19.44 0.96
C ALA A 62 -26.03 -17.95 1.38
N ALA A 63 -26.66 -17.20 0.47
CA ALA A 63 -27.34 -15.95 0.72
C ALA A 63 -28.56 -16.12 1.65
N ALA A 64 -28.77 -15.15 2.55
CA ALA A 64 -30.09 -14.77 3.05
C ALA A 64 -30.12 -13.24 3.31
N PRO A 65 -31.20 -12.53 2.96
CA PRO A 65 -31.25 -11.08 2.97
C PRO A 65 -31.57 -10.58 4.38
N ARG A 66 -30.89 -9.53 4.86
CA ARG A 66 -31.31 -8.79 6.05
C ARG A 66 -31.48 -7.31 5.74
N ALA A 67 -32.73 -7.00 5.44
CA ALA A 67 -33.49 -5.78 5.76
C ALA A 67 -32.71 -4.48 5.99
N ALA A 68 -33.05 -3.50 5.14
CA ALA A 68 -32.77 -2.09 5.26
C ALA A 68 -32.86 -1.58 6.71
N ARG A 69 -31.78 -0.96 7.19
CA ARG A 69 -31.84 0.06 8.23
C ARG A 69 -31.24 1.34 7.68
N THR A 70 -32.11 2.17 7.12
CA THR A 70 -31.92 3.62 7.07
C THR A 70 -31.58 4.09 8.47
N ARG A 71 -30.32 4.48 8.69
CA ARG A 71 -29.96 5.34 9.83
C ARG A 71 -29.89 6.75 9.29
N ASP A 72 -30.98 7.47 9.52
CA ASP A 72 -31.07 8.92 9.56
C ASP A 72 -29.86 9.48 10.33
N ASN A 73 -28.88 10.04 9.62
CA ASN A 73 -27.73 10.70 10.21
C ASN A 73 -28.12 12.16 10.53
N ARG A 74 -29.00 12.34 11.52
CA ARG A 74 -29.58 13.64 11.92
C ARG A 74 -28.91 14.28 13.14
N GLU A 75 -27.67 13.93 13.45
CA GLU A 75 -26.94 14.53 14.56
C GLU A 75 -25.56 14.99 14.12
N ASN A 76 -25.51 16.13 13.43
CA ASN A 76 -24.39 17.04 13.59
C ASN A 76 -24.86 18.48 13.33
N SER A 77 -25.59 19.03 14.31
CA SER A 77 -25.78 20.48 14.39
C SER A 77 -24.67 21.08 15.25
N PRO A 78 -24.10 22.24 14.85
CA PRO A 78 -22.98 22.88 15.53
C PRO A 78 -23.46 23.57 16.80
N GLN A 79 -22.70 23.45 17.90
CA GLN A 79 -22.86 24.32 19.06
C GLN A 79 -21.65 25.24 19.22
N ARG A 80 -21.93 26.51 18.94
CA ARG A 80 -21.46 27.77 19.53
C ARG A 80 -19.98 28.00 19.77
#